data_AF-A0A3L7PEE6-F1
#
_entry.id   AF-A0A3L7PEE6-F1
#
_cell.length_a   1.000
_cell.length_b   1.000
_cell.length_c   1.000
_cell.angle_alpha   90.00
_cell.angle_beta   90.00
_cell.angle_gamma   90.00
#
_symmetry.space_group_name_H-M   'P 1'
#
loop_
_entity.id
_entity.type
_entity.pdbx_description
1 polymer ?
#
loop_
_entity_poly.entity_id
_entity_poly.type
_entity_poly.pdbx_seq_one_letter_code
_entity_poly.pdbx_strand_id
1 'polypeptide(L)'
;MTTLTAGYSRSDIERVVRSVLEKQLGVSPAQAAPVSATPERNPLVVNISARHVHLSEEHVEILFGKGATLEPMKSLYQDGFFAAKQTVMVVGPRKRMLPEVRVLGPCRPS
;
A
#
# COMPACT_ATOMS: atom_id res chain seq x y z
N MET A 1 -18.32 -5.66 40.43
CA MET A 1 -17.18 -6.59 40.62
C MET A 1 -17.51 -7.87 39.87
N THR A 2 -16.91 -8.08 38.69
CA THR A 2 -17.25 -9.22 37.82
C THR A 2 -16.10 -10.21 37.86
N THR A 3 -16.32 -11.34 38.52
CA THR A 3 -15.39 -12.46 38.68
C THR A 3 -15.24 -13.23 37.37
N LEU A 4 -13.99 -13.36 36.90
CA LEU A 4 -13.58 -14.28 35.84
C LEU A 4 -12.86 -15.49 36.47
N THR A 5 -12.99 -16.62 35.79
CA THR A 5 -12.98 -18.01 36.28
C THR A 5 -11.60 -18.62 36.59
N ALA A 6 -10.64 -17.83 37.06
CA ALA A 6 -9.38 -18.31 37.62
C ALA A 6 -9.04 -17.40 38.81
N GLY A 7 -8.66 -17.97 39.96
CA GLY A 7 -8.51 -17.29 41.26
C GLY A 7 -7.42 -16.21 41.36
N TYR A 8 -7.11 -15.51 40.26
CA TYR A 8 -6.19 -14.40 40.22
C TYR A 8 -6.97 -13.10 40.13
N SER A 9 -6.64 -12.15 41.01
CA SER A 9 -7.19 -10.81 40.90
C SER A 9 -6.65 -10.14 39.64
N ARG A 10 -7.41 -9.18 39.09
CA ARG A 10 -6.94 -8.35 37.97
C ARG A 10 -5.57 -7.72 38.25
N SER A 11 -5.36 -7.26 39.48
CA SER A 11 -4.10 -6.72 39.96
C SER A 11 -2.95 -7.72 39.92
N ASP A 12 -3.21 -9.00 40.20
CA ASP A 12 -2.18 -10.04 40.12
C ASP A 12 -1.75 -10.29 38.68
N ILE A 13 -2.71 -10.35 37.77
CA ILE A 13 -2.45 -10.52 36.34
C ILE A 13 -1.66 -9.33 35.81
N GLU A 14 -2.08 -8.11 36.12
CA GLU A 14 -1.39 -6.88 35.68
C GLU A 14 0.06 -6.83 36.18
N ARG A 15 0.30 -7.23 37.42
CA ARG A 15 1.64 -7.29 38.03
C ARG A 15 2.53 -8.32 37.33
N VAL A 16 2.02 -9.52 37.09
CA VAL A 16 2.79 -10.58 36.42
C VAL A 16 3.12 -10.17 34.99
N VAL A 17 2.15 -9.69 34.22
CA VAL A 17 2.35 -9.22 32.84
C VAL A 17 3.40 -8.11 32.78
N ARG A 18 3.32 -7.12 33.68
CA ARG A 18 4.30 -6.04 33.75
C ARG A 18 5.71 -6.57 34.01
N SER A 19 5.86 -7.48 34.97
CA SER A 19 7.18 -8.06 35.31
C SER A 19 7.80 -8.87 34.16
N VAL A 20 6.98 -9.54 33.34
CA VAL A 20 7.45 -10.31 32.19
C VAL A 20 7.90 -9.38 31.06
N LEU A 21 7.12 -8.33 30.78
CA LEU A 21 7.46 -7.31 29.78
C LEU A 21 8.74 -6.57 30.14
N GLU A 22 8.93 -6.18 31.40
CA GLU A 22 10.16 -5.53 31.88
C GLU A 22 11.40 -6.42 31.67
N LYS A 23 11.28 -7.72 31.99
CA LYS A 23 12.37 -8.70 31.82
C LYS A 23 12.71 -8.99 30.36
N GLN A 24 11.72 -9.03 29.47
CA GLN A 24 11.93 -9.38 28.07
C GLN A 24 12.30 -8.19 27.19
N LEU A 25 11.79 -6.99 27.49
CA LEU A 25 11.95 -5.82 26.64
C LEU A 25 12.91 -4.77 27.22
N GLY A 26 13.42 -4.95 28.45
CA GLY A 26 14.32 -3.99 29.09
C GLY A 26 13.70 -2.63 29.37
N VAL A 27 12.36 -2.52 29.29
CA VAL A 27 11.63 -1.26 29.47
C VAL A 27 11.45 -0.99 30.95
N SER A 28 12.28 -0.13 31.54
CA SER A 28 12.04 0.38 32.89
C SER A 28 11.02 1.52 32.87
N PRO A 29 10.03 1.57 33.80
CA PRO A 29 9.05 2.66 33.84
C PRO A 29 9.66 4.04 34.12
N ALA A 30 10.90 4.09 34.63
CA ALA A 30 11.66 5.33 34.79
C ALA A 30 12.19 5.93 33.47
N GLN A 31 12.18 5.17 32.37
CA GLN A 31 12.58 5.61 31.03
C GLN A 31 11.39 5.70 30.05
N ALA A 32 10.19 5.39 30.51
CA ALA A 32 8.98 5.72 29.77
C ALA A 32 8.78 7.24 29.90
N ALA A 33 9.39 7.99 28.97
CA ALA A 33 8.96 9.35 28.68
C ALA A 33 7.43 9.35 28.55
N PRO A 34 6.73 10.42 29.01
CA PRO A 34 5.29 10.48 28.86
C PRO A 34 4.98 10.26 27.39
N VAL A 35 4.37 9.12 27.07
CA VAL A 35 3.85 8.86 25.74
C VAL A 35 2.77 9.90 25.53
N SER A 36 3.15 10.97 24.83
CA SER A 36 2.29 12.04 24.40
C SER A 36 1.01 11.39 23.90
N ALA A 37 -0.13 11.71 24.51
CA ALA A 37 -1.45 11.19 24.15
C ALA A 37 -1.95 11.72 22.78
N THR A 38 -1.02 12.00 21.86
CA THR A 38 -1.30 12.25 20.45
C THR A 38 -1.09 10.91 19.77
N PRO A 39 -2.09 10.32 19.11
CA PRO A 39 -1.86 9.12 18.32
C PRO A 39 -0.86 9.49 17.24
N GLU A 40 0.38 9.00 17.37
CA GLU A 40 1.40 9.01 16.31
C GLU A 40 0.70 8.51 15.03
N ARG A 41 0.42 9.43 14.11
CA ARG A 41 -0.26 9.09 12.85
C ARG A 41 0.64 8.08 12.15
N ASN A 42 0.16 6.85 11.98
CA ASN A 42 0.85 5.84 11.20
C ASN A 42 1.24 6.45 9.84
N PRO A 43 2.53 6.57 9.51
CA PRO A 43 3.01 7.32 8.35
C PRO A 43 2.77 6.60 7.02
N LEU A 44 1.87 5.61 7.00
CA LEU A 44 1.57 4.82 5.81
C LEU A 44 1.03 5.71 4.68
N VAL A 45 1.84 5.88 3.64
CA VAL A 45 1.47 6.61 2.44
C VAL A 45 0.56 5.72 1.59
N VAL A 46 -0.66 6.20 1.34
CA VAL A 46 -1.63 5.50 0.48
C VAL A 46 -1.69 6.19 -0.87
N ASN A 47 -1.54 5.40 -1.94
CA ASN A 47 -1.73 5.84 -3.32
C ASN A 47 -2.94 5.14 -3.93
N ILE A 48 -3.68 5.86 -4.79
CA ILE A 48 -4.88 5.35 -5.45
C ILE A 48 -4.58 5.10 -6.92
N SER A 49 -4.87 3.88 -7.39
CA SER A 49 -4.76 3.51 -8.79
C SER A 49 -6.09 3.72 -9.51
N ALA A 50 -6.13 4.68 -10.43
CA ALA A 50 -7.21 4.79 -11.41
C ALA A 50 -7.14 3.63 -12.43
N ARG A 51 -8.13 3.53 -13.33
CA ARG A 51 -8.12 2.52 -14.41
C ARG A 51 -6.91 2.70 -15.31
N HIS A 52 -6.14 1.63 -15.49
CA HIS A 52 -4.94 1.63 -16.33
C HIS A 52 -4.68 0.22 -16.89
N VAL A 53 -3.77 0.15 -17.86
CA VAL A 53 -3.27 -1.10 -18.44
C VAL A 53 -1.75 -1.12 -18.48
N HIS A 54 -1.19 -2.32 -18.47
CA HIS A 54 0.20 -2.58 -18.83
C HIS A 54 0.22 -3.30 -20.18
N LEU A 55 1.19 -2.97 -21.01
CA LEU A 55 1.33 -3.52 -22.36
C LEU A 55 2.72 -4.14 -22.52
N SER A 56 2.82 -5.15 -23.38
CA SER A 56 4.10 -5.60 -23.92
C SER A 56 4.52 -4.74 -25.10
N GLU A 57 5.80 -4.80 -25.47
CA GLU A 57 6.36 -4.03 -26.59
C GLU A 57 5.60 -4.31 -27.89
N GLU A 58 5.31 -5.59 -28.17
CA GLU A 58 4.49 -6.01 -29.32
C GLU A 58 3.13 -5.29 -29.34
N HIS A 59 2.43 -5.24 -28.21
CA HIS A 59 1.12 -4.58 -28.14
C HIS A 59 1.23 -3.06 -28.21
N VAL A 60 2.33 -2.45 -27.77
CA VAL A 60 2.58 -1.01 -27.99
C VAL A 60 2.68 -0.75 -29.49
N GLU A 61 3.44 -1.57 -30.22
CA GLU A 61 3.59 -1.40 -31.67
C GLU A 61 2.27 -1.63 -32.43
N ILE A 62 1.48 -2.63 -32.04
CA ILE A 62 0.17 -2.90 -32.66
C ILE A 62 -0.79 -1.72 -32.46
N LEU A 63 -0.82 -1.14 -31.24
CA LEU A 63 -1.81 -0.12 -30.89
C LEU A 63 -1.39 1.30 -31.30
N PHE A 64 -0.09 1.60 -31.29
CA PHE A 64 0.43 2.96 -31.49
C PHE A 64 1.34 3.10 -32.73
N GLY A 65 1.59 2.00 -33.45
CA GLY A 65 2.38 1.99 -34.69
C GLY A 65 3.74 1.28 -34.52
N LYS A 66 4.24 0.71 -35.62
CA LYS A 66 5.51 -0.03 -35.63
C LYS A 66 6.67 0.82 -35.11
N GLY A 67 7.46 0.27 -34.17
CA GLY A 67 8.56 0.97 -33.50
C GLY A 67 8.14 2.04 -32.48
N ALA A 68 6.85 2.16 -32.15
CA ALA A 68 6.40 3.06 -31.11
C ALA A 68 6.91 2.62 -29.72
N THR A 69 7.23 3.60 -28.88
CA THR A 69 7.64 3.38 -27.49
C THR A 69 6.78 4.20 -26.54
N LEU A 70 6.67 3.78 -25.28
CA LEU A 70 5.91 4.51 -24.28
C LEU A 70 6.63 5.81 -23.91
N GLU A 71 5.92 6.93 -23.99
CA GLU A 71 6.47 8.24 -23.62
C GLU A 71 6.13 8.56 -22.17
N PRO A 72 7.11 8.72 -21.26
CA PRO A 72 6.83 9.08 -19.88
C PRO A 72 6.10 10.43 -19.77
N MET A 73 5.03 10.45 -18.99
CA MET A 73 4.28 11.67 -18.65
C MET A 73 4.45 12.04 -17.17
N LYS A 74 4.33 11.06 -16.26
CA LYS A 74 4.43 11.28 -14.82
C LYS A 74 5.04 10.06 -14.13
N SER A 75 6.09 10.27 -13.33
CA SER A 75 6.66 9.21 -12.49
C SER A 75 5.67 8.76 -11.42
N LEU A 76 5.65 7.46 -11.13
CA LEU A 76 4.87 6.88 -10.03
C LEU A 76 5.71 6.85 -8.75
N TYR A 77 5.07 6.45 -7.66
CA TYR A 77 5.74 6.26 -6.37
C TYR A 77 6.81 5.16 -6.40
N GLN A 78 6.63 4.17 -7.27
CA GLN A 78 7.57 3.07 -7.45
C GLN A 78 8.67 3.50 -8.43
N ASP A 79 9.92 3.38 -8.01
CA ASP A 79 11.07 3.76 -8.83
C ASP A 79 11.09 2.99 -10.17
N GLY A 80 11.31 3.74 -11.25
CA GLY A 80 11.33 3.21 -12.62
C GLY A 80 9.94 3.05 -13.27
N PHE A 81 8.85 3.23 -12.53
CA PHE A 81 7.49 3.14 -13.08
C PHE A 81 6.92 4.52 -13.40
N PHE A 82 6.14 4.61 -14.48
CA PHE A 82 5.58 5.88 -14.94
C PHE A 82 4.21 5.71 -15.60
N ALA A 83 3.37 6.73 -15.51
CA ALA A 83 2.24 6.90 -16.41
C ALA A 83 2.74 7.45 -17.75
N ALA A 84 2.38 6.79 -18.85
CA ALA A 84 2.75 7.20 -20.20
C ALA A 84 1.75 8.23 -20.76
N LYS A 85 2.14 9.00 -21.78
CA LYS A 85 1.22 9.91 -22.49
C LYS A 85 0.10 9.16 -23.20
N GLN A 86 0.40 7.95 -23.66
CA GLN A 86 -0.52 7.07 -24.35
C GLN A 86 -1.69 6.65 -23.44
N THR A 87 -2.87 6.56 -24.05
CA THR A 87 -4.08 6.00 -23.45
C THR A 87 -4.77 5.10 -24.46
N VAL A 88 -5.50 4.10 -23.98
CA VAL A 88 -6.32 3.21 -24.80
C VAL A 88 -7.80 3.37 -24.48
N MET A 89 -8.64 2.93 -25.40
CA MET A 89 -10.06 2.73 -25.15
C MET A 89 -10.33 1.24 -24.98
N VAL A 90 -10.90 0.85 -23.84
CA VAL A 90 -11.28 -0.55 -23.60
C VAL A 90 -12.75 -0.73 -23.94
N VAL A 91 -13.05 -1.64 -24.87
CA VAL A 91 -14.41 -1.94 -25.31
C VAL A 91 -14.81 -3.32 -24.81
N GLY A 92 -15.84 -3.38 -23.96
CA GLY A 92 -16.34 -4.64 -23.40
C GLY A 92 -17.37 -5.34 -24.31
N PRO A 93 -17.72 -6.61 -24.02
CA PRO A 93 -18.67 -7.40 -24.83
C PRO A 93 -20.06 -6.76 -24.99
N ARG A 94 -20.48 -5.95 -24.00
CA ARG A 94 -21.74 -5.20 -24.02
C ARG A 94 -21.65 -3.88 -24.79
N LYS A 95 -20.59 -3.68 -25.58
CA LYS A 95 -20.27 -2.43 -26.30
C LYS A 95 -20.18 -1.18 -25.41
N ARG A 96 -19.95 -1.36 -24.12
CA ARG A 96 -19.60 -0.25 -23.21
C ARG A 96 -18.13 0.07 -23.38
N MET A 97 -17.83 1.36 -23.48
CA MET A 97 -16.49 1.87 -23.71
C MET A 97 -15.95 2.54 -22.46
N LEU A 98 -14.69 2.27 -22.15
CA LEU A 98 -13.90 3.00 -21.17
C LEU A 98 -12.85 3.81 -21.95
N PRO A 99 -13.12 5.10 -22.24
CA PRO A 99 -12.14 5.95 -22.89
C PRO A 99 -11.00 6.30 -21.92
N GLU A 100 -9.88 6.76 -22.47
CA GLU A 100 -8.76 7.36 -21.73
C GLU A 100 -8.16 6.47 -20.61
N VAL A 101 -8.15 5.16 -20.81
CA VAL A 101 -7.49 4.23 -19.89
C VAL A 101 -5.97 4.41 -20.04
N ARG A 102 -5.31 4.81 -18.94
CA ARG A 102 -3.89 5.16 -18.93
C ARG A 102 -3.00 3.94 -19.18
N VAL A 103 -1.94 4.09 -19.98
CA VAL A 103 -0.88 3.07 -20.07
C VAL A 103 0.19 3.36 -19.02
N LEU A 104 0.59 2.34 -18.26
CA LEU A 104 1.70 2.43 -17.31
C LEU A 104 2.93 1.70 -17.86
N GLY A 105 4.07 2.39 -17.83
CA GLY A 105 5.39 1.86 -18.19
C GLY A 105 6.23 1.44 -16.97
N PRO A 106 7.34 0.72 -17.20
CA PRO A 106 7.81 0.24 -18.51
C PRO A 106 6.93 -0.90 -19.07
N CYS A 107 7.17 -1.27 -20.33
CA CYS A 107 6.52 -2.43 -20.95
C CYS A 107 6.79 -3.71 -20.14
N ARG A 108 5.85 -4.65 -20.16
CA ARG A 108 5.95 -5.93 -19.45
C ARG A 108 5.93 -7.12 -20.43
N PRO A 109 6.55 -8.26 -20.08
CA PRO A 109 6.40 -9.48 -20.86
C PRO A 109 4.92 -9.90 -20.94
N SER A 110 4.54 -10.48 -22.08
CA SER A 110 3.21 -11.08 -22.31
C SER A 110 3.03 -12.38 -21.54
#